data_AF-A0A945LNY9-F1
#
_entry.id   AF-A0A945LNY9-F1
#
_cell.length_a   1.000
_cell.length_b   1.000
_cell.length_c   1.000
_cell.angle_alpha   90.00
_cell.angle_beta   90.00
_cell.angle_gamma   90.00
#
_symmetry.space_group_name_H-M   'P 1'
#
loop_
_entity.id
_entity.type
_entity.pdbx_description
1 polymer ?
#
loop_
_entity_poly.entity_id
_entity_poly.type
_entity_poly.pdbx_seq_one_letter_code
_entity_poly.pdbx_strand_id
1 'polypeptide(L)'
;MKITFIGSGNLAWHLSDFLQKNGHTIVEIWSRSERNARLLASKLNCNIISRLNDLANTDLIIISVKDDVIVEVLNKIKESNAPIVHTSGSVGADVLKNR
;
A
#
# COMPACT_ATOMS: atom_id res chain seq x y z
N MET A 1 8.00 3.19 12.07
CA MET A 1 6.59 3.20 11.62
C MET A 1 6.26 1.86 11.02
N LYS A 2 5.04 1.39 11.26
CA LYS A 2 4.38 0.29 10.55
C LYS A 2 3.74 0.84 9.28
N ILE A 3 3.98 0.21 8.14
CA ILE A 3 3.52 0.69 6.83
C ILE A 3 2.83 -0.44 6.07
N THR A 4 1.63 -0.17 5.57
CA THR A 4 0.90 -1.06 4.66
C THR A 4 1.07 -0.56 3.22
N PHE A 5 1.46 -1.46 2.32
CA PHE A 5 1.55 -1.15 0.89
C PHE A 5 0.35 -1.70 0.13
N ILE A 6 -0.27 -0.85 -0.68
CA ILE A 6 -1.32 -1.23 -1.62
C ILE A 6 -0.75 -1.06 -3.02
N GLY A 7 -0.35 -2.17 -3.62
CA GLY A 7 0.40 -2.24 -4.86
C GLY A 7 1.70 -3.01 -4.70
N SER A 8 2.14 -3.63 -5.79
CA SER A 8 3.37 -4.42 -5.84
C SER A 8 4.10 -4.21 -7.17
N GLY A 9 3.96 -3.01 -7.75
CA GLY A 9 4.69 -2.58 -8.96
C GLY A 9 6.08 -2.05 -8.63
N ASN A 10 6.81 -1.57 -9.65
CA ASN A 10 8.20 -1.12 -9.49
C ASN A 10 8.39 -0.08 -8.37
N LEU A 11 7.49 0.92 -8.29
CA LEU A 11 7.60 1.93 -7.24
C LEU A 11 7.38 1.34 -5.85
N ALA A 12 6.35 0.50 -5.67
CA ALA A 12 6.13 -0.19 -4.41
C ALA A 12 7.36 -1.01 -4.00
N TRP A 13 7.96 -1.76 -4.94
CA TRP A 13 9.17 -2.56 -4.73
C TRP A 13 10.34 -1.75 -4.18
N HIS A 14 10.70 -0.66 -4.85
CA HIS A 14 11.86 0.13 -4.47
C HIS A 14 11.60 0.97 -3.22
N LEU A 15 10.42 1.57 -3.11
CA LEU A 15 10.07 2.41 -1.97
C LEU A 15 9.95 1.58 -0.69
N SER A 16 9.29 0.41 -0.74
CA SER A 16 9.15 -0.43 0.45
C SER A 16 10.48 -1.02 0.92
N ASP A 17 11.36 -1.41 0.00
CA ASP A 17 12.72 -1.88 0.32
C ASP A 17 13.57 -0.77 0.94
N PHE A 18 13.51 0.44 0.38
CA PHE A 18 14.19 1.60 0.94
C PHE A 18 13.67 1.93 2.35
N LEU A 19 12.35 2.01 2.53
CA LEU A 19 11.75 2.31 3.83
C LEU A 19 12.11 1.24 4.87
N GLN A 20 12.10 -0.04 4.49
CA GLN A 20 12.50 -1.13 5.39
C GLN A 20 13.97 -1.01 5.82
N LYS A 21 14.86 -0.74 4.88
CA LYS A 21 16.29 -0.52 5.16
C LYS A 21 16.55 0.69 6.07
N ASN A 22 15.63 1.64 6.10
CA ASN A 22 15.69 2.83 6.96
C ASN A 22 14.90 2.66 8.27
N GLY A 23 14.66 1.42 8.70
CA GLY A 23 14.10 1.12 10.03
C GLY A 23 12.58 1.22 10.13
N HIS A 24 11.86 1.26 8.99
CA HIS A 24 10.42 1.09 8.98
C HIS A 24 10.03 -0.38 8.82
N THR A 25 8.83 -0.74 9.28
CA THR A 25 8.32 -2.10 9.18
C THR A 25 7.22 -2.13 8.13
N ILE A 26 7.45 -2.86 7.04
CA ILE A 26 6.38 -3.17 6.09
C ILE A 26 5.57 -4.32 6.68
N VAL A 27 4.33 -4.05 7.06
CA VAL A 27 3.51 -5.03 7.82
C VAL A 27 2.84 -6.00 6.87
N GLU A 28 2.28 -5.46 5.79
CA GLU A 28 1.52 -6.22 4.82
C GLU A 28 1.51 -5.54 3.46
N ILE A 29 1.24 -6.35 2.44
CA ILE A 29 1.05 -5.92 1.05
C ILE A 29 -0.27 -6.45 0.52
N TRP A 30 -1.01 -5.57 -0.15
CA TRP A 30 -2.09 -5.97 -1.05
C TRP A 30 -1.69 -5.73 -2.50
N SER A 31 -2.09 -6.61 -3.42
CA SER A 31 -1.97 -6.37 -4.86
C SER A 31 -3.00 -7.18 -5.65
N ARG A 32 -3.40 -6.67 -6.81
CA ARG A 32 -4.17 -7.43 -7.81
C ARG A 32 -3.35 -8.57 -8.42
N SER A 33 -2.01 -8.44 -8.43
CA SER A 33 -1.12 -9.50 -8.90
C SER A 33 -0.64 -10.33 -7.72
N GLU A 34 -1.22 -11.51 -7.55
CA GLU A 34 -0.84 -12.44 -6.49
C GLU A 34 0.64 -12.84 -6.59
N ARG A 35 1.14 -13.08 -7.81
CA ARG A 35 2.55 -13.37 -8.06
C ARG A 35 3.46 -12.26 -7.54
N ASN A 36 3.18 -11.00 -7.89
CA ASN A 36 4.03 -9.88 -7.49
C ASN A 36 3.91 -9.59 -5.99
N ALA A 37 2.73 -9.75 -5.41
CA ALA A 37 2.55 -9.67 -3.95
C ALA A 37 3.42 -10.69 -3.22
N ARG A 38 3.39 -11.96 -3.66
CA ARG A 38 4.20 -13.04 -3.07
C ARG A 38 5.69 -12.77 -3.14
N LEU A 39 6.19 -12.31 -4.30
CA LEU A 39 7.60 -11.98 -4.46
C LEU A 39 8.03 -10.82 -3.55
N LEU A 40 7.24 -9.74 -3.52
CA LEU A 40 7.59 -8.57 -2.71
C LEU A 40 7.47 -8.86 -1.21
N ALA A 41 6.40 -9.54 -0.80
CA ALA A 41 6.19 -9.89 0.60
C ALA A 41 7.26 -10.86 1.13
N SER A 42 7.68 -11.83 0.31
CA SER A 42 8.82 -12.71 0.63
C SER A 42 10.11 -11.92 0.80
N LYS A 43 10.39 -10.97 -0.10
CA LYS A 43 11.58 -10.11 -0.01
C LYS A 43 11.60 -9.27 1.27
N LEU A 44 10.46 -8.74 1.68
CA LEU A 44 10.34 -7.86 2.85
C LEU A 44 10.00 -8.61 4.14
N ASN A 45 9.82 -9.93 4.08
CA ASN A 45 9.35 -10.75 5.19
C ASN A 45 8.09 -10.17 5.87
N CYS A 46 7.06 -9.89 5.06
CA CYS A 46 5.79 -9.31 5.53
C CYS A 46 4.58 -10.11 5.06
N ASN A 47 3.39 -9.76 5.57
CA ASN A 47 2.16 -10.47 5.25
C ASN A 47 1.61 -10.10 3.87
N ILE A 48 0.79 -10.97 3.31
CA ILE A 48 -0.03 -10.67 2.13
C ILE A 48 -1.48 -10.72 2.54
N ILE A 49 -2.22 -9.68 2.21
CA ILE A 49 -3.67 -9.64 2.42
C ILE A 49 -4.38 -9.75 1.08
N SER A 50 -5.54 -10.43 1.08
CA SER A 50 -6.38 -10.59 -0.10
C SER A 50 -7.52 -9.58 -0.16
N ARG A 51 -7.88 -8.96 0.97
CA ARG A 51 -9.01 -8.03 1.11
C ARG A 51 -8.55 -6.74 1.78
N LEU A 52 -8.93 -5.60 1.22
CA LEU A 52 -8.62 -4.26 1.74
C LEU A 52 -9.52 -3.83 2.91
N ASN A 53 -10.50 -4.65 3.27
CA ASN A 53 -11.43 -4.39 4.38
C ASN A 53 -10.87 -4.80 5.76
N ASP A 54 -9.71 -5.45 5.80
CA ASP A 54 -9.12 -6.04 7.00
C ASP A 54 -7.62 -5.72 7.01
N LEU A 55 -7.31 -4.42 7.07
CA LEU A 55 -5.94 -3.92 7.13
C LEU A 55 -5.42 -4.07 8.56
N ALA A 56 -4.15 -4.44 8.69
CA ALA A 56 -3.48 -4.43 9.98
C ALA A 56 -3.41 -3.02 10.57
N ASN A 57 -3.28 -2.94 11.89
CA ASN A 57 -3.00 -1.67 12.55
C ASN A 57 -1.62 -1.15 12.11
N THR A 58 -1.63 -0.03 11.38
CA THR A 58 -0.47 0.54 10.68
C THR A 58 -0.41 2.04 10.93
N ASP A 59 0.76 2.65 10.79
CA ASP A 59 0.94 4.09 10.98
C ASP A 59 0.77 4.86 9.66
N LEU A 60 0.85 4.17 8.51
CA LEU A 60 0.75 4.75 7.17
C LEU A 60 0.30 3.71 6.15
N ILE A 61 -0.62 4.10 5.26
CA ILE A 61 -1.01 3.30 4.09
C ILE A 61 -0.52 4.00 2.82
N ILE A 62 0.31 3.32 2.02
CA ILE A 62 0.85 3.84 0.76
C ILE A 62 0.21 3.11 -0.42
N ILE A 63 -0.56 3.84 -1.22
CA ILE A 63 -1.15 3.38 -2.47
C ILE A 63 -0.19 3.64 -3.63
N SER A 64 0.35 2.56 -4.19
CA SER A 64 1.27 2.55 -5.34
C SER A 64 0.72 1.64 -6.44
N VAL A 65 -0.49 1.95 -6.91
CA VAL A 65 -1.15 1.31 -8.05
C VAL A 65 -1.22 2.29 -9.24
N LYS A 66 -1.75 1.83 -10.37
CA LYS A 66 -2.01 2.69 -11.52
C LYS A 66 -3.08 3.75 -11.19
N ASP A 67 -2.96 4.92 -11.80
CA ASP A 67 -3.84 6.09 -11.58
C ASP A 67 -5.33 5.75 -11.67
N ASP A 68 -5.70 5.00 -12.72
CA ASP A 68 -7.07 4.57 -13.01
C ASP A 68 -7.71 3.67 -11.93
N VAL A 69 -6.90 3.16 -11.00
CA VAL A 69 -7.31 2.19 -9.98
C VAL A 69 -7.28 2.78 -8.58
N ILE A 70 -6.75 3.99 -8.39
CA ILE A 70 -6.62 4.65 -7.09
C ILE A 70 -8.00 4.80 -6.42
N VAL A 71 -8.98 5.34 -7.12
CA VAL A 71 -10.34 5.55 -6.58
C VAL A 71 -11.02 4.21 -6.25
N GLU A 72 -10.87 3.21 -7.12
CA GLU A 72 -11.42 1.86 -6.89
C GLU A 72 -10.84 1.23 -5.60
N VAL A 73 -9.53 1.35 -5.43
CA VAL A 73 -8.82 0.89 -4.23
C VAL A 73 -9.29 1.64 -3.00
N LEU A 74 -9.36 2.97 -3.05
CA LEU A 74 -9.80 3.81 -1.94
C LEU A 74 -11.22 3.46 -1.49
N ASN A 75 -12.11 3.08 -2.41
CA ASN A 75 -13.48 2.65 -2.09
C ASN A 75 -13.55 1.26 -1.44
N LYS A 76 -12.48 0.45 -1.56
CA LYS A 76 -12.36 -0.87 -0.92
C LYS A 76 -11.68 -0.82 0.43
N ILE A 77 -11.04 0.29 0.78
CA ILE A 77 -10.48 0.51 2.12
C ILE A 77 -11.62 1.06 2.97
N LYS A 78 -11.93 0.37 4.08
CA LYS A 78 -12.86 0.88 5.11
C LYS A 78 -12.22 2.05 5.86
N GLU A 79 -12.88 2.52 6.92
CA GLU A 79 -12.28 3.48 7.84
C GLU A 79 -10.93 2.95 8.35
N SER A 80 -9.92 3.82 8.30
CA SER A 80 -8.57 3.60 8.81
C SER A 80 -8.20 4.84 9.60
N ASN A 81 -7.63 4.65 10.79
CA ASN A 81 -7.08 5.78 11.57
C ASN A 81 -5.69 6.20 11.06
N ALA A 82 -5.07 5.40 10.20
CA ALA A 82 -3.79 5.70 9.59
C ALA A 82 -3.98 6.63 8.38
N PRO A 83 -3.14 7.66 8.20
CA PRO A 83 -3.15 8.47 6.99
C PRO A 83 -2.95 7.59 5.75
N ILE A 84 -3.74 7.88 4.71
CA ILE A 84 -3.66 7.23 3.41
C ILE A 84 -3.03 8.19 2.41
N VAL A 85 -2.00 7.76 1.70
CA VAL A 85 -1.34 8.52 0.64
C VAL A 85 -1.30 7.71 -0.66
N HIS A 86 -1.24 8.39 -1.80
CA HIS A 86 -0.91 7.76 -3.08
C HIS A 86 0.37 8.32 -3.67
N THR A 87 0.98 7.58 -4.59
CA THR A 87 2.24 7.97 -5.24
C THR A 87 2.08 8.47 -6.68
N SER A 88 0.85 8.61 -7.17
CA SER A 88 0.58 9.24 -8.46
C SER A 88 1.00 10.72 -8.46
N GLY A 89 1.62 11.16 -9.55
CA GLY A 89 1.93 12.57 -9.82
C GLY A 89 0.89 13.29 -10.68
N SER A 90 -0.08 12.55 -11.25
CA SER A 90 -1.11 13.07 -12.16
C SER A 90 -2.49 13.15 -11.49
N VAL A 91 -2.76 12.24 -10.54
CA VAL A 91 -3.98 12.23 -9.74
C VAL A 91 -3.79 13.19 -8.57
N GLY A 92 -4.73 14.12 -8.40
CA GLY A 92 -4.69 15.09 -7.32
C GLY A 92 -5.03 14.45 -5.97
N ALA A 93 -4.48 15.02 -4.88
CA ALA A 93 -4.73 14.57 -3.52
C ALA A 93 -6.21 14.75 -3.08
N ASP A 94 -7.03 15.45 -3.86
CA ASP A 94 -8.45 15.62 -3.61
C ASP A 94 -9.23 14.30 -3.57
N VAL A 95 -8.73 13.24 -4.23
CA VAL A 95 -9.30 11.89 -4.14
C VAL A 95 -9.25 11.30 -2.73
N LEU A 96 -8.43 11.87 -1.83
CA LEU A 96 -8.25 11.43 -0.45
C LEU A 96 -9.12 12.22 0.56
N LYS A 97 -9.87 13.25 0.16
CA LYS A 97 -10.55 14.20 1.07
C LYS A 97 -11.52 13.61 2.10
N ASN A 98 -11.89 12.33 1.98
CA ASN A 98 -12.85 11.64 2.84
C ASN A 98 -12.30 10.31 3.36
N ARG A 99 -10.99 10.28 3.68
CA ARG A 99 -10.25 9.08 4.06
C ARG A 99 -9.34 9.34 5.25
#